data_AF-A0A137NVH9-F1
#
_entry.id   AF-A0A137NVH9-F1
#
_cell.length_a   1.000
_cell.length_b   1.000
_cell.length_c   1.000
_cell.angle_alpha   90.00
_cell.angle_beta   90.00
_cell.angle_gamma   90.00
#
_symmetry.space_group_name_H-M   'P 1'
#
loop_
_entity.id
_entity.type
_entity.pdbx_description
1 polymer ?
#
loop_
_entity_poly.entity_id
_entity_poly.type
_entity_poly.pdbx_seq_one_letter_code
_entity_poly.pdbx_strand_id
1 'polypeptide(L)'
;MFYSFPGTQPTTFKQQHIKCLENEDYYVCEKSDGERFLMFLTIVNDAPLTFFKHLRYLTFDIMVLNSHPQIQRSFSTRLGVLQNEVIGPLNSMLLSRPELKSKHEISISLKKMERSYGLVLVFKNIPNLKHDNDGLIFTPVRSGYITGINSKLFKWKPIEKYTVDFKIVVTYNSDHKPAYKLHVTDAYGTKAFSPLQLEKETWSEWRLTPPNSKIAEFRYDPTWEVLNVDQGYVPESEIGGWR
;
A
#
# COMPACT_ATOMS: atom_id res chain seq x y z
N MET A 1 11.33 23.92 17.47
CA MET A 1 9.99 23.27 17.37
C MET A 1 10.03 22.41 16.11
N PHE A 2 10.14 21.09 16.22
CA PHE A 2 10.25 20.22 15.05
C PHE A 2 8.85 20.04 14.44
N TYR A 3 8.61 20.68 13.29
CA TYR A 3 7.40 20.48 12.51
C TYR A 3 7.44 19.09 11.85
N SER A 4 6.89 18.09 12.53
CA SER A 4 6.69 16.76 11.95
C SER A 4 5.35 16.68 11.22
N PHE A 5 5.30 15.90 10.14
CA PHE A 5 4.02 15.59 9.47
C PHE A 5 3.02 14.99 10.47
N PRO A 6 1.81 15.57 10.63
CA PRO A 6 0.90 15.18 11.71
C PRO A 6 0.10 13.91 11.40
N GLY A 7 0.24 13.32 10.21
CA GLY A 7 -0.47 12.11 9.82
C GLY A 7 -0.06 10.87 10.61
N THR A 8 -1.04 10.05 11.00
CA THR A 8 -0.83 8.76 11.70
C THR A 8 -0.18 7.72 10.78
N GLN A 9 0.82 6.96 11.20
CA GLN A 9 1.49 5.96 10.37
C GLN A 9 1.15 4.54 10.84
N PRO A 10 0.61 3.66 9.96
CA PRO A 10 0.27 2.29 10.33
C PRO A 10 1.52 1.42 10.49
N THR A 11 1.45 0.44 11.39
CA THR A 11 2.44 -0.63 11.55
C THR A 11 2.05 -1.87 10.75
N THR A 12 3.03 -2.69 10.36
CA THR A 12 2.75 -3.93 9.62
C THR A 12 1.98 -4.92 10.49
N PHE A 13 0.90 -5.48 9.95
CA PHE A 13 0.10 -6.51 10.60
C PHE A 13 0.91 -7.81 10.70
N LYS A 14 0.90 -8.43 11.88
CA LYS A 14 1.63 -9.67 12.20
C LYS A 14 0.68 -10.67 12.84
N GLN A 15 1.05 -11.95 12.86
CA GLN A 15 0.23 -13.01 13.45
C GLN A 15 -0.19 -12.71 14.89
N GLN A 16 0.70 -12.13 15.71
CA GLN A 16 0.40 -11.75 17.08
C GLN A 16 -0.74 -10.70 17.21
N HIS A 17 -0.99 -9.88 16.17
CA HIS A 17 -2.03 -8.85 16.19
C HIS A 17 -3.43 -9.41 15.96
N ILE A 18 -3.58 -10.70 15.61
CA ILE A 18 -4.89 -11.37 15.59
C ILE A 18 -5.57 -11.24 16.95
N LYS A 19 -4.81 -11.40 18.04
CA LYS A 19 -5.32 -11.19 19.40
C LYS A 19 -5.83 -9.77 19.65
N CYS A 20 -5.29 -8.76 18.96
CA CYS A 20 -5.82 -7.40 19.06
C CYS A 20 -7.20 -7.30 18.40
N LEU A 21 -7.41 -7.98 17.26
CA LEU A 21 -8.70 -8.02 16.58
C LEU A 21 -9.76 -8.85 17.33
N GLU A 22 -9.33 -9.83 18.13
CA GLU A 22 -10.21 -10.63 18.99
C GLU A 22 -10.66 -9.88 20.25
N ASN A 23 -9.78 -9.05 20.82
CA ASN A 23 -10.02 -8.40 22.12
C ASN A 23 -10.51 -6.94 22.02
N GLU A 24 -10.35 -6.29 20.85
CA GLU A 24 -10.78 -4.91 20.64
C GLU A 24 -11.59 -4.77 19.34
N ASP A 25 -12.51 -3.81 19.31
CA ASP A 25 -13.27 -3.49 18.11
C ASP A 25 -12.38 -2.80 17.07
N TYR A 26 -12.34 -3.32 15.85
CA TYR A 26 -11.65 -2.73 14.70
C TYR A 26 -12.60 -2.45 13.53
N TYR A 27 -12.32 -1.39 12.79
CA TYR A 27 -12.72 -1.27 11.40
C TYR A 27 -11.64 -1.87 10.49
N VAL A 28 -12.05 -2.28 9.30
CA VAL A 28 -11.21 -2.71 8.19
C VAL A 28 -11.68 -2.06 6.89
N CYS A 29 -10.74 -1.65 6.06
CA CYS A 29 -11.00 -1.27 4.68
C CYS A 29 -9.87 -1.76 3.76
N GLU A 30 -10.13 -1.73 2.47
CA GLU A 30 -9.12 -1.92 1.43
C GLU A 30 -8.00 -0.86 1.59
N LYS A 31 -6.74 -1.22 1.39
CA LYS A 31 -5.61 -0.29 1.30
C LYS A 31 -5.47 0.18 -0.16
N SER A 32 -5.76 1.45 -0.41
CA SER A 32 -5.66 2.01 -1.76
C SER A 32 -4.20 2.18 -2.12
N ASP A 33 -3.86 1.84 -3.36
CA ASP A 33 -2.56 2.13 -3.94
C ASP A 33 -2.58 3.52 -4.57
N GLY A 34 -2.38 4.53 -3.73
CA GLY A 34 -2.44 5.92 -4.13
C GLY A 34 -1.68 6.82 -3.17
N GLU A 35 -1.62 8.10 -3.49
CA GLU A 35 -0.90 9.08 -2.69
C GLU A 35 -1.72 9.53 -1.48
N ARG A 36 -1.04 9.66 -0.34
CA ARG A 36 -1.67 10.02 0.92
C ARG A 36 -1.47 11.50 1.22
N PHE A 37 -2.58 12.25 1.19
CA PHE A 37 -2.59 13.67 1.54
C PHE A 37 -3.48 13.97 2.73
N LEU A 38 -3.12 15.01 3.49
CA LEU A 38 -4.04 15.71 4.37
C LEU A 38 -4.67 16.87 3.60
N MET A 39 -5.99 16.98 3.65
CA MET A 39 -6.68 18.14 3.12
C MET A 39 -6.78 19.20 4.23
N PHE A 40 -6.25 20.39 3.99
CA PHE A 40 -6.39 21.54 4.85
C PHE A 40 -7.29 22.57 4.17
N LEU A 41 -8.42 22.88 4.78
CA LEU A 41 -9.37 23.88 4.29
C LEU A 41 -9.32 25.09 5.22
N THR A 42 -9.05 26.25 4.65
CA THR A 42 -9.07 27.54 5.33
C THR A 42 -9.68 28.58 4.40
N ILE A 43 -10.21 29.65 4.96
CA ILE A 43 -10.70 30.79 4.19
C ILE A 43 -9.55 31.80 4.12
N VAL A 44 -9.14 32.16 2.91
CA VAL A 44 -8.15 33.22 2.66
C VAL A 44 -8.75 34.20 1.67
N ASN A 45 -9.09 35.40 2.15
CA ASN A 45 -9.47 36.57 1.33
C ASN A 45 -10.54 36.32 0.24
N ASP A 46 -11.54 35.46 0.49
CA ASP A 46 -12.62 35.10 -0.45
C ASP A 46 -12.15 34.53 -1.82
N ALA A 47 -10.89 34.11 -1.95
CA ALA A 47 -10.41 33.52 -3.20
C ALA A 47 -11.06 32.14 -3.42
N PRO A 48 -11.67 31.88 -4.60
CA PRO A 48 -12.25 30.58 -4.89
C PRO A 48 -11.15 29.52 -4.95
N LEU A 49 -11.38 28.42 -4.23
CA LEU A 49 -10.54 27.22 -4.32
C LEU A 49 -10.47 26.76 -5.77
N THR A 50 -9.28 26.75 -6.35
CA THR A 50 -9.02 26.20 -7.69
C THR A 50 -8.58 24.74 -7.52
N PHE A 51 -9.22 23.84 -8.25
CA PHE A 51 -8.91 22.40 -8.24
C PHE A 51 -8.42 21.97 -9.62
N PHE A 52 -7.47 21.04 -9.69
CA PHE A 52 -6.90 20.49 -10.93
C PHE A 52 -7.15 18.96 -11.07
N LYS A 53 -7.57 18.53 -12.27
CA LYS A 53 -7.76 17.19 -12.89
C LYS A 53 -8.68 16.18 -12.19
N HIS A 54 -9.27 15.25 -12.97
CA HIS A 54 -10.15 14.13 -12.55
C HIS A 54 -9.53 13.19 -11.50
N LEU A 55 -9.42 13.65 -10.25
CA LEU A 55 -8.90 12.89 -9.12
C LEU A 55 -10.04 12.50 -8.18
N ARG A 56 -9.87 11.39 -7.46
CA ARG A 56 -10.76 11.02 -6.36
C ARG A 56 -9.99 11.07 -5.05
N TYR A 57 -10.46 11.92 -4.13
CA TYR A 57 -9.97 11.98 -2.77
C TYR A 57 -10.87 11.15 -1.84
N LEU A 58 -10.38 9.97 -1.45
CA LEU A 58 -11.04 9.09 -0.49
C LEU A 58 -10.68 9.52 0.94
N THR A 59 -11.60 10.22 1.59
CA THR A 59 -11.46 10.63 3.00
C THR A 59 -11.67 9.44 3.93
N PHE A 60 -10.89 9.32 5.01
CA PHE A 60 -11.00 8.17 5.93
C PHE A 60 -10.83 8.52 7.41
N ASP A 61 -10.50 9.76 7.75
CA ASP A 61 -10.44 10.26 9.13
C ASP A 61 -10.50 11.80 9.12
N ILE A 62 -10.72 12.43 10.27
CA ILE A 62 -10.74 13.90 10.43
C ILE A 62 -10.01 14.29 11.72
N MET A 63 -9.14 15.30 11.63
CA MET A 63 -8.34 15.77 12.78
C MET A 63 -8.93 17.02 13.43
N VAL A 64 -9.45 17.94 12.61
CA VAL A 64 -9.96 19.25 13.02
C VAL A 64 -11.19 19.56 12.18
N LEU A 65 -12.22 20.13 12.80
CA LEU A 65 -13.41 20.65 12.13
C LEU A 65 -13.66 22.06 12.66
N ASN A 66 -13.78 23.06 11.76
CA ASN A 66 -14.04 24.45 12.11
C ASN A 66 -13.16 24.96 13.28
N SER A 67 -11.85 24.74 13.16
CA SER A 67 -10.84 25.08 14.18
C SER A 67 -10.94 24.33 15.50
N HIS A 68 -11.88 23.39 15.66
CA HIS A 68 -12.00 22.55 16.85
C HIS A 68 -11.37 21.16 16.64
N PRO A 69 -10.38 20.77 17.48
CA PRO A 69 -9.76 19.45 17.40
C PRO A 69 -10.76 18.32 17.62
N GLN A 70 -10.71 17.32 16.73
CA GLN A 70 -11.49 16.08 16.83
C GLN A 70 -10.62 14.90 17.32
N ILE A 71 -9.30 15.08 17.41
CA ILE A 71 -8.30 14.03 17.66
C ILE A 71 -8.51 13.23 18.96
N GLN A 72 -9.12 13.82 19.99
CA GLN A 72 -9.37 13.11 21.26
C GLN A 72 -10.57 12.16 21.19
N ARG A 73 -11.45 12.34 20.20
CA ARG A 73 -12.65 11.51 20.02
C ARG A 73 -12.27 10.15 19.45
N SER A 74 -13.09 9.13 19.70
CA SER A 74 -12.93 7.80 19.10
C SER A 74 -12.93 7.86 17.57
N PHE A 75 -12.26 6.92 16.89
CA PHE A 75 -12.29 6.82 15.43
C PHE A 75 -13.72 6.73 14.88
N SER A 76 -14.60 5.96 15.53
CA SER A 76 -16.01 5.87 15.14
C SER A 76 -16.71 7.24 15.18
N THR A 77 -16.46 8.03 16.23
CA THR A 77 -17.03 9.37 16.34
C THR A 77 -16.45 10.31 15.29
N ARG A 78 -15.14 10.25 15.03
CA ARG A 78 -14.48 11.07 13.99
C ARG A 78 -15.03 10.74 12.60
N LEU A 79 -15.26 9.46 12.30
CA LEU A 79 -15.87 9.02 11.05
C LEU A 79 -17.31 9.56 10.90
N GLY A 80 -18.10 9.54 11.98
CA GLY A 80 -19.43 10.15 12.01
C GLY A 80 -19.40 11.66 11.79
N VAL A 81 -18.47 12.38 12.42
CA VAL A 81 -18.25 13.81 12.21
C VAL A 81 -17.89 14.10 10.75
N LEU A 82 -16.93 13.36 10.18
CA LEU A 82 -16.54 13.50 8.78
C LEU A 82 -17.72 13.27 7.83
N GLN A 83 -18.54 12.25 8.10
CA GLN A 83 -19.73 11.97 7.30
C GLN A 83 -20.78 13.07 7.40
N ASN A 84 -21.13 13.50 8.61
CA ASN A 84 -22.28 14.38 8.85
C ASN A 84 -21.97 15.87 8.64
N GLU A 85 -20.73 16.30 8.91
CA GLU A 85 -20.35 17.71 8.90
C GLU A 85 -19.57 18.12 7.64
N VAL A 86 -19.06 17.15 6.86
CA VAL A 86 -18.27 17.42 5.65
C VAL A 86 -18.89 16.75 4.43
N ILE A 87 -18.97 15.42 4.42
CA ILE A 87 -19.37 14.66 3.22
C ILE A 87 -20.86 14.83 2.92
N GLY A 88 -21.72 14.75 3.93
CA GLY A 88 -23.17 14.97 3.80
C GLY A 88 -23.50 16.35 3.23
N PRO A 89 -23.05 17.45 3.87
CA PRO A 89 -23.27 18.81 3.38
C PRO A 89 -22.71 19.04 1.97
N LEU A 90 -21.51 18.53 1.66
CA LEU A 90 -20.95 18.60 0.31
C LEU A 90 -21.85 17.90 -0.71
N ASN A 91 -22.32 16.69 -0.42
CA ASN A 91 -23.21 15.95 -1.32
C ASN A 91 -24.55 16.69 -1.51
N SER A 92 -25.16 17.19 -0.44
CA SER A 92 -26.39 17.98 -0.50
C SER A 92 -26.20 19.25 -1.34
N MET A 93 -25.06 19.94 -1.19
CA MET A 93 -24.72 21.12 -2.00
C MET A 93 -24.62 20.74 -3.48
N LEU A 94 -23.84 19.70 -3.82
CA LEU A 94 -23.64 19.26 -5.21
C LEU A 94 -24.93 18.76 -5.88
N LEU A 95 -25.87 18.20 -5.11
CA LEU A 95 -27.21 17.84 -5.59
C LEU A 95 -28.07 19.08 -5.87
N SER A 96 -28.06 20.06 -4.96
CA SER A 96 -28.82 21.32 -5.10
C SER A 96 -28.25 22.26 -6.16
N ARG A 97 -26.97 22.10 -6.49
CA ARG A 97 -26.21 22.95 -7.42
C ARG A 97 -25.40 22.10 -8.40
N PRO A 98 -26.06 21.42 -9.37
CA PRO A 98 -25.38 20.55 -10.32
C PRO A 98 -24.33 21.27 -11.18
N GLU A 99 -24.47 22.59 -11.39
CA GLU A 99 -23.51 23.44 -12.08
C GLU A 99 -22.15 23.52 -11.37
N LEU A 100 -22.12 23.25 -10.05
CA LEU A 100 -20.88 23.13 -9.33
C LEU A 100 -20.20 21.80 -9.65
N LYS A 101 -20.94 20.72 -9.91
CA LYS A 101 -20.38 19.39 -10.18
C LYS A 101 -19.46 19.38 -11.40
N SER A 102 -19.78 20.14 -12.45
CA SER A 102 -18.93 20.28 -13.64
C SER A 102 -17.72 21.18 -13.42
N LYS A 103 -17.74 22.04 -12.40
CA LYS A 103 -16.60 22.89 -11.99
C LYS A 103 -15.67 22.21 -10.99
N HIS A 104 -16.10 21.11 -10.35
CA HIS A 104 -15.26 20.37 -9.42
C HIS A 104 -14.39 19.36 -10.18
N GLU A 105 -13.08 19.58 -10.16
CA GLU A 105 -12.13 18.67 -10.82
C GLU A 105 -11.81 17.44 -9.94
N ILE A 106 -11.89 17.58 -8.62
CA ILE A 106 -11.67 16.50 -7.65
C ILE A 106 -13.00 16.04 -7.04
N SER A 107 -13.28 14.74 -7.13
CA SER A 107 -14.38 14.11 -6.39
C SER A 107 -13.92 13.73 -4.99
N ILE A 108 -14.65 14.16 -3.96
CA ILE A 108 -14.37 13.83 -2.56
C ILE A 108 -15.45 12.84 -2.10
N SER A 109 -15.04 11.73 -1.50
CA SER A 109 -16.00 10.78 -0.92
C SER A 109 -15.46 10.13 0.35
N LEU A 110 -16.35 9.63 1.20
CA LEU A 110 -15.96 8.83 2.34
C LEU A 110 -15.50 7.43 1.89
N LYS A 111 -14.36 6.99 2.40
CA LYS A 111 -13.87 5.63 2.20
C LYS A 111 -14.75 4.66 2.98
N LYS A 112 -15.24 3.64 2.29
CA LYS A 112 -16.08 2.62 2.90
C LYS A 112 -15.29 1.81 3.95
N MET A 113 -15.80 1.78 5.17
CA MET A 113 -15.24 1.07 6.31
C MET A 113 -16.20 -0.05 6.72
N GLU A 114 -15.69 -1.25 6.91
CA GLU A 114 -16.44 -2.39 7.47
C GLU A 114 -15.90 -2.71 8.85
N ARG A 115 -16.67 -3.36 9.71
CA ARG A 115 -16.11 -3.93 10.96
C ARG A 115 -15.13 -5.04 10.62
N SER A 116 -14.13 -5.30 11.46
CA SER A 116 -13.09 -6.31 11.20
C SER A 116 -13.65 -7.70 10.91
N TYR A 117 -14.73 -8.10 11.59
CA TYR A 117 -15.46 -9.35 11.33
C TYR A 117 -16.25 -9.36 10.00
N GLY A 118 -16.40 -8.20 9.35
CA GLY A 118 -16.99 -8.02 8.02
C GLY A 118 -15.98 -8.15 6.87
N LEU A 119 -14.81 -8.76 7.11
CA LEU A 119 -13.71 -8.87 6.14
C LEU A 119 -14.16 -9.45 4.78
N VAL A 120 -15.08 -10.41 4.79
CA VAL A 120 -15.66 -11.00 3.57
C VAL A 120 -16.33 -9.94 2.68
N LEU A 121 -16.96 -8.92 3.26
CA LEU A 121 -17.59 -7.83 2.51
C LEU A 121 -16.55 -6.93 1.84
N VAL A 122 -15.41 -6.71 2.50
CA VAL A 122 -14.29 -5.95 1.91
C VAL A 122 -13.74 -6.69 0.71
N PHE A 123 -13.42 -7.98 0.84
CA PHE A 123 -12.91 -8.78 -0.27
C PHE A 123 -13.89 -8.88 -1.44
N LYS A 124 -15.20 -9.03 -1.17
CA LYS A 124 -16.23 -9.00 -2.24
C LYS A 124 -16.30 -7.66 -2.96
N ASN A 125 -15.92 -6.57 -2.29
CA ASN A 125 -15.95 -5.22 -2.87
C ASN A 125 -14.67 -4.86 -3.64
N ILE A 126 -13.53 -5.47 -3.33
CA ILE A 126 -12.24 -5.17 -3.98
C ILE A 126 -12.30 -5.24 -5.51
N PRO A 127 -12.91 -6.27 -6.15
CA PRO A 127 -13.04 -6.32 -7.61
C PRO A 127 -13.86 -5.18 -8.24
N ASN A 128 -14.68 -4.48 -7.46
CA ASN A 128 -15.54 -3.39 -7.92
C ASN A 128 -14.92 -2.00 -7.68
N LEU A 129 -13.70 -1.94 -7.13
CA LEU A 129 -12.99 -0.68 -6.95
C LEU A 129 -12.61 -0.07 -8.30
N LYS A 130 -12.55 1.26 -8.35
CA LYS A 130 -12.12 2.01 -9.54
C LYS A 130 -10.67 2.50 -9.41
N HIS A 131 -9.93 1.86 -8.53
CA HIS A 131 -8.56 2.18 -8.14
C HIS A 131 -7.90 0.90 -7.62
N ASP A 132 -6.58 0.87 -7.69
CA ASP A 132 -5.82 -0.30 -7.28
C ASP A 132 -5.82 -0.49 -5.75
N ASN A 133 -5.76 -1.74 -5.33
CA ASN A 133 -5.73 -2.15 -3.93
C ASN A 133 -4.46 -2.96 -3.68
N ASP A 134 -3.67 -2.61 -2.66
CA ASP A 134 -2.43 -3.32 -2.31
C ASP A 134 -2.49 -3.99 -0.93
N GLY A 135 -3.67 -4.07 -0.31
CA GLY A 135 -3.87 -4.78 0.94
C GLY A 135 -5.06 -4.28 1.76
N LEU A 136 -4.90 -4.26 3.08
CA LEU A 136 -5.94 -3.88 4.04
C LEU A 136 -5.38 -2.93 5.11
N ILE A 137 -6.26 -2.08 5.65
CA ILE A 137 -5.99 -1.24 6.81
C ILE A 137 -6.96 -1.59 7.94
N PHE A 138 -6.45 -1.85 9.14
CA PHE A 138 -7.23 -2.09 10.35
C PHE A 138 -7.09 -0.91 11.30
N THR A 139 -8.21 -0.29 11.65
CA THR A 139 -8.26 0.92 12.49
C THR A 139 -9.04 0.66 13.78
N PRO A 140 -8.46 0.90 14.97
CA PRO A 140 -9.12 0.64 16.24
C PRO A 140 -10.28 1.63 16.47
N VAL A 141 -11.47 1.10 16.77
CA VAL A 141 -12.72 1.86 16.79
C VAL A 141 -12.73 2.93 17.87
N ARG A 142 -12.21 2.60 19.06
CA ARG A 142 -12.28 3.44 20.26
C ARG A 142 -11.10 4.39 20.42
N SER A 143 -10.07 4.26 19.58
CA SER A 143 -8.83 5.05 19.70
C SER A 143 -9.03 6.50 19.29
N GLY A 144 -8.42 7.42 20.04
CA GLY A 144 -8.10 8.77 19.58
C GLY A 144 -7.16 8.74 18.37
N TYR A 145 -7.03 9.88 17.69
CA TYR A 145 -6.08 10.07 16.59
C TYR A 145 -4.68 10.25 17.17
N ILE A 146 -3.72 9.49 16.66
CA ILE A 146 -2.31 9.53 17.09
C ILE A 146 -1.47 10.05 15.93
N THR A 147 -0.71 11.12 16.15
CA THR A 147 0.25 11.64 15.17
C THR A 147 1.50 10.75 15.13
N GLY A 148 2.10 10.55 13.96
CA GLY A 148 3.25 9.64 13.83
C GLY A 148 2.85 8.16 13.96
N ILE A 149 3.79 7.31 14.38
CA ILE A 149 3.60 5.85 14.40
C ILE A 149 2.50 5.45 15.39
N ASN A 150 1.53 4.68 14.91
CA ASN A 150 0.46 4.14 15.73
C ASN A 150 0.55 2.61 15.76
N SER A 151 0.92 2.06 16.92
CA SER A 151 1.09 0.60 17.12
C SER A 151 -0.22 -0.19 17.11
N LYS A 152 -1.37 0.48 17.13
CA LYS A 152 -2.69 -0.13 17.01
C LYS A 152 -3.32 0.07 15.63
N LEU A 153 -2.75 0.90 14.76
CA LEU A 153 -3.20 1.04 13.37
C LEU A 153 -2.38 0.07 12.51
N PHE A 154 -3.03 -0.87 11.85
CA PHE A 154 -2.31 -1.91 11.11
C PHE A 154 -2.51 -1.80 9.61
N LYS A 155 -1.43 -2.07 8.85
CA LYS A 155 -1.46 -2.34 7.41
C LYS A 155 -1.11 -3.79 7.16
N TRP A 156 -1.94 -4.49 6.41
CA TRP A 156 -1.67 -5.83 5.92
C TRP A 156 -1.53 -5.79 4.40
N LYS A 157 -0.62 -6.57 3.84
CA LYS A 157 -0.51 -6.81 2.41
C LYS A 157 -0.48 -8.32 2.17
N PRO A 158 -1.07 -8.81 1.06
CA PRO A 158 -0.87 -10.19 0.63
C PRO A 158 0.62 -10.50 0.43
N ILE A 159 1.02 -11.75 0.66
CA ILE A 159 2.44 -12.13 0.62
C ILE A 159 3.04 -11.95 -0.78
N GLU A 160 2.23 -12.22 -1.80
CA GLU A 160 2.55 -12.07 -3.22
C GLU A 160 2.77 -10.63 -3.66
N LYS A 161 2.39 -9.65 -2.83
CA LYS A 161 2.63 -8.21 -3.06
C LYS A 161 3.86 -7.67 -2.33
N TYR A 162 4.59 -8.52 -1.59
CA TYR A 162 5.91 -8.14 -1.09
C TYR A 162 6.94 -8.48 -2.13
N THR A 163 7.55 -7.43 -2.65
CA THR A 163 8.56 -7.51 -3.69
C THR A 163 9.87 -6.86 -3.23
N VAL A 164 10.96 -7.27 -3.86
CA VAL A 164 12.28 -6.68 -3.69
C VAL A 164 12.90 -6.47 -5.05
N ASP A 165 13.49 -5.30 -5.25
CA ASP A 165 14.25 -4.98 -6.45
C ASP A 165 15.67 -5.56 -6.34
N PHE A 166 16.03 -6.41 -7.29
CA PHE A 166 17.37 -6.97 -7.38
C PHE A 166 18.06 -6.57 -8.68
N LYS A 167 19.39 -6.47 -8.63
CA LYS A 167 20.21 -6.41 -9.83
C LYS A 167 20.39 -7.82 -10.39
N ILE A 168 20.05 -8.01 -11.65
CA ILE A 168 20.28 -9.25 -12.38
C ILE A 168 21.73 -9.25 -12.88
N VAL A 169 22.46 -10.32 -12.55
CA VAL A 169 23.81 -10.57 -13.05
C VAL A 169 23.83 -11.86 -13.84
N VAL A 170 24.36 -11.78 -15.06
CA VAL A 170 24.48 -12.92 -15.96
C VAL A 170 25.92 -13.40 -15.97
N THR A 171 26.10 -14.69 -15.75
CA THR A 171 27.37 -15.40 -15.88
C THR A 171 27.24 -16.46 -16.96
N TYR A 172 28.35 -16.91 -17.54
CA TYR A 172 28.33 -17.93 -18.59
C TYR A 172 29.18 -19.12 -18.15
N ASN A 173 28.67 -20.33 -18.39
CA ASN A 173 29.44 -21.55 -18.18
C ASN A 173 30.37 -21.85 -19.37
N SER A 174 31.13 -22.95 -19.31
CA SER A 174 32.03 -23.39 -20.38
C SER A 174 31.34 -23.57 -21.73
N ASP A 175 30.07 -23.99 -21.72
CA ASP A 175 29.24 -24.18 -22.91
C ASP A 175 28.58 -22.87 -23.41
N HIS A 176 28.99 -21.72 -22.87
CA HIS A 176 28.42 -20.40 -23.17
C HIS A 176 26.91 -20.28 -22.86
N LYS A 177 26.38 -21.13 -21.99
CA LYS A 177 25.01 -21.04 -21.51
C LYS A 177 24.93 -20.01 -20.37
N PRO A 178 23.93 -19.09 -20.39
CA PRO A 178 23.78 -18.09 -19.35
C PRO A 178 23.22 -18.71 -18.06
N ALA A 179 23.76 -18.28 -16.93
CA ALA A 179 23.25 -18.50 -15.58
C ALA A 179 22.98 -17.14 -14.91
N TYR A 180 21.88 -17.06 -14.17
CA TYR A 180 21.38 -15.79 -13.62
C TYR A 180 21.51 -15.77 -12.10
N LYS A 181 21.97 -14.63 -11.57
CA LYS A 181 22.09 -14.38 -10.14
C LYS A 181 21.44 -13.05 -9.78
N LEU A 182 20.85 -12.98 -8.60
CA LEU A 182 20.34 -11.77 -7.98
C LEU A 182 21.41 -11.17 -7.08
N HIS A 183 21.62 -9.87 -7.22
CA HIS A 183 22.55 -9.11 -6.43
C HIS A 183 21.82 -7.99 -5.68
N VAL A 184 22.26 -7.74 -4.44
CA VAL A 184 21.83 -6.60 -3.62
C VAL A 184 22.93 -5.55 -3.59
N THR A 185 22.54 -4.28 -3.46
CA THR A 185 23.47 -3.16 -3.33
C THR A 185 23.27 -2.48 -2.00
N ASP A 186 24.36 -2.31 -1.25
CA ASP A 186 24.42 -1.54 -0.01
C ASP A 186 25.42 -0.37 -0.16
N ALA A 187 25.65 0.38 0.91
CA ALA A 187 26.58 1.52 0.91
C ALA A 187 28.05 1.14 0.58
N TYR A 188 28.40 -0.15 0.61
CA TYR A 188 29.73 -0.68 0.41
C TYR A 188 29.89 -1.43 -0.93
N GLY A 189 28.83 -1.48 -1.74
CA GLY A 189 28.87 -2.03 -3.10
C GLY A 189 27.80 -3.10 -3.35
N THR A 190 27.97 -3.83 -4.46
CA THR A 190 27.02 -4.84 -4.93
C THR A 190 27.55 -6.24 -4.65
N LYS A 191 26.73 -7.09 -4.01
CA LYS A 191 27.10 -8.46 -3.63
C LYS A 191 26.08 -9.46 -4.17
N ALA A 192 26.55 -10.66 -4.50
CA ALA A 192 25.65 -11.77 -4.84
C ALA A 192 24.76 -12.09 -3.64
N PHE A 193 23.47 -12.32 -3.90
CA PHE A 193 22.47 -12.58 -2.86
C PHE A 193 21.84 -13.95 -3.02
N SER A 194 21.38 -14.28 -4.22
CA SER A 194 20.68 -15.54 -4.51
C SER A 194 20.91 -15.97 -5.96
N PRO A 195 20.97 -17.27 -6.26
CA PRO A 195 20.67 -17.75 -7.62
C PRO A 195 19.29 -17.27 -8.11
N LEU A 196 19.12 -17.15 -9.43
CA LEU A 196 17.83 -16.89 -10.07
C LEU A 196 17.48 -18.05 -11.00
N GLN A 197 16.50 -18.85 -10.59
CA GLN A 197 15.89 -19.86 -11.45
C GLN A 197 14.71 -19.26 -12.20
N LEU A 198 14.83 -19.18 -13.53
CA LEU A 198 13.80 -18.61 -14.40
C LEU A 198 12.70 -19.63 -14.72
N GLU A 199 11.49 -19.11 -14.92
CA GLU A 199 10.40 -19.82 -15.59
C GLU A 199 10.81 -20.17 -17.04
N LYS A 200 10.22 -21.23 -17.61
CA LYS A 200 10.62 -21.77 -18.92
C LYS A 200 10.45 -20.74 -20.04
N GLU A 201 9.37 -19.98 -19.98
CA GLU A 201 9.02 -18.92 -20.92
C GLU A 201 10.05 -17.79 -20.84
N THR A 202 10.33 -17.29 -19.63
CA THR A 202 11.32 -16.24 -19.38
C THR A 202 12.73 -16.68 -19.79
N TRP A 203 13.10 -17.93 -19.51
CA TRP A 203 14.39 -18.47 -19.94
C TRP A 203 14.52 -18.49 -21.47
N SER A 204 13.44 -18.84 -22.17
CA SER A 204 13.42 -18.90 -23.64
C SER A 204 13.63 -17.52 -24.29
N GLU A 205 13.14 -16.47 -23.64
CA GLU A 205 13.35 -15.07 -24.02
C GLU A 205 14.75 -14.59 -23.64
N TRP A 206 15.12 -14.72 -22.36
CA TRP A 206 16.34 -14.13 -21.81
C TRP A 206 17.61 -14.82 -22.32
N ARG A 207 17.56 -16.09 -22.72
CA ARG A 207 18.72 -16.75 -23.34
C ARG A 207 19.19 -16.05 -24.63
N LEU A 208 18.27 -15.39 -25.35
CA LEU A 208 18.58 -14.67 -26.59
C LEU A 208 19.04 -13.24 -26.28
N THR A 209 18.38 -12.59 -25.32
CA THR A 209 18.70 -11.21 -24.90
C THR A 209 18.76 -11.12 -23.37
N PRO A 210 19.90 -11.50 -22.75
CA PRO A 210 20.00 -11.54 -21.29
C PRO A 210 19.97 -10.11 -20.69
N PRO A 211 19.14 -9.83 -19.67
CA PRO A 211 19.04 -8.50 -19.05
C PRO A 211 20.17 -8.25 -18.04
N ASN A 212 21.42 -8.44 -18.44
CA ASN A 212 22.57 -8.28 -17.55
C ASN A 212 22.66 -6.84 -17.02
N SER A 213 22.90 -6.72 -15.71
CA SER A 213 22.97 -5.46 -14.97
C SER A 213 21.68 -4.62 -14.93
N LYS A 214 20.53 -5.19 -15.35
CA LYS A 214 19.22 -4.55 -15.16
C LYS A 214 18.73 -4.77 -13.72
N ILE A 215 17.87 -3.86 -13.26
CA ILE A 215 17.11 -4.01 -12.03
C ILE A 215 15.73 -4.54 -12.42
N ALA A 216 15.24 -5.53 -11.67
CA ALA A 216 13.89 -6.04 -11.80
C ALA A 216 13.30 -6.32 -10.42
N GLU A 217 11.98 -6.27 -10.35
CA GLU A 217 11.18 -6.53 -9.16
C GLU A 217 10.86 -8.03 -9.06
N PHE A 218 11.11 -8.64 -7.91
CA PHE A 218 10.87 -10.07 -7.69
C PHE A 218 10.02 -10.30 -6.44
N ARG A 219 9.20 -11.34 -6.45
CA ARG A 219 8.52 -11.86 -5.25
C ARG A 219 9.18 -13.14 -4.77
N TYR A 220 9.13 -13.38 -3.46
CA TYR A 220 9.60 -14.64 -2.90
C TYR A 220 8.48 -15.69 -2.94
N ASP A 221 8.79 -16.88 -3.43
CA ASP A 221 7.92 -18.03 -3.49
C ASP A 221 8.57 -19.17 -2.70
N PRO A 222 8.01 -19.54 -1.52
CA PRO A 222 8.59 -20.55 -0.64
C PRO A 222 8.50 -21.98 -1.22
N THR A 223 7.86 -22.16 -2.37
CA THR A 223 7.73 -23.45 -3.05
C THR A 223 8.53 -23.52 -4.35
N TRP A 224 9.21 -22.43 -4.73
CA TRP A 224 9.98 -22.36 -5.97
C TRP A 224 11.30 -23.12 -5.84
N GLU A 225 11.53 -24.09 -6.72
CA GLU A 225 12.77 -24.85 -6.74
C GLU A 225 13.87 -24.07 -7.45
N VAL A 226 15.02 -23.93 -6.80
CA VAL A 226 16.17 -23.20 -7.31
C VAL A 226 17.38 -24.11 -7.35
N LEU A 227 18.06 -24.15 -8.50
CA LEU A 227 19.28 -24.93 -8.68
C LEU A 227 20.51 -24.07 -8.38
N ASN A 228 21.26 -24.46 -7.34
CA ASN A 228 22.57 -23.89 -7.05
C ASN A 228 23.64 -24.60 -7.88
N VAL A 229 24.14 -23.91 -8.90
CA VAL A 229 25.25 -24.38 -9.72
C VAL A 229 26.48 -23.52 -9.42
N ASP A 230 27.17 -23.86 -8.33
CA ASP A 230 28.52 -23.33 -8.11
C ASP A 230 29.53 -24.17 -8.90
N GLN A 231 30.52 -23.49 -9.50
CA GLN A 231 31.45 -24.10 -10.45
C GLN A 231 32.21 -25.27 -9.80
N GLY A 232 31.90 -26.50 -10.23
CA GLY A 232 32.67 -27.72 -9.90
C GLY A 232 32.00 -28.74 -8.98
N TYR A 233 30.78 -28.50 -8.50
CA TYR A 233 30.04 -29.44 -7.64
C TYR A 233 28.71 -29.90 -8.27
N VAL A 234 28.15 -31.00 -7.76
CA VAL A 234 26.83 -31.50 -8.15
C VAL A 234 25.78 -30.42 -7.84
N PRO A 235 24.85 -30.09 -8.74
CA PRO A 235 23.82 -29.11 -8.47
C PRO A 235 23.00 -29.50 -7.24
N GLU A 236 22.94 -28.63 -6.25
CA GLU A 236 22.05 -28.78 -5.10
C GLU A 236 20.75 -28.01 -5.40
N SER A 237 19.60 -28.67 -5.21
CA SER A 237 18.31 -28.00 -5.29
C SER A 237 17.88 -27.50 -3.91
N GLU A 238 17.44 -26.25 -3.87
CA GLU A 238 16.85 -25.63 -2.70
C GLU A 238 15.39 -25.27 -2.98
N ILE A 239 14.55 -25.38 -1.95
CA ILE A 239 13.14 -24.96 -2.01
C ILE A 239 13.03 -23.56 -1.40
N GLY A 240 12.43 -22.65 -2.16
CA GLY A 240 12.22 -21.26 -1.79
C GLY A 240 13.10 -20.31 -2.59
N GLY A 241 12.51 -19.54 -3.49
CA GLY A 241 13.25 -18.72 -4.45
C GLY A 241 12.54 -17.43 -4.85
N TRP A 242 13.27 -16.58 -5.55
CA TRP A 242 12.77 -15.32 -6.10
C TRP A 242 12.34 -15.51 -7.56
N ARG A 243 11.15 -15.04 -7.92
CA ARG A 243 10.54 -15.15 -9.25
C ARG A 243 9.84 -13.86 -9.66
#